data_AF-A0A920GVW0-F1
#
_entry.id   AF-A0A920GVW0-F1
#
_cell.length_a   1.000
_cell.length_b   1.000
_cell.length_c   1.000
_cell.angle_alpha   90.00
_cell.angle_beta   90.00
_cell.angle_gamma   90.00
#
_symmetry.space_group_name_H-M   'P 1'
#
loop_
_entity.id
_entity.type
_entity.pdbx_description
1 polymer ?
#
loop_
_entity_poly.entity_id
_entity_poly.type
_entity_poly.pdbx_seq_one_letter_code
_entity_poly.pdbx_strand_id
1 'polypeptide(L)'
;MGNRWSAISYRKKELTNAVELSIKEVIGINSISSTDGGTSDGRFVAPTGAQVVELGPGNASIHKINESVRIKDLENLHKIYVSILAKLLNA
;
A
#
# COMPACT_ATOMS: atom_id res chain seq x y z
N MET A 1 -40.81 -7.50 15.23
CA MET A 1 -40.00 -6.57 14.40
C MET A 1 -38.63 -6.44 15.05
N GLY A 2 -37.67 -7.26 14.62
CA GLY A 2 -36.32 -7.30 15.18
C GLY A 2 -35.37 -6.44 14.33
N ASN A 3 -34.76 -5.44 14.95
CA ASN A 3 -33.86 -4.52 14.30
C ASN A 3 -32.50 -5.21 14.10
N ARG A 4 -32.36 -5.93 13.00
CA ARG A 4 -31.10 -6.57 12.59
C ARG A 4 -30.23 -5.52 11.87
N TRP A 5 -29.76 -4.52 12.60
CA TRP A 5 -28.75 -3.60 12.08
C TRP A 5 -27.44 -4.37 12.02
N SER A 6 -27.03 -4.65 10.79
CA SER A 6 -25.76 -5.25 10.42
C SER A 6 -24.61 -4.54 11.11
N ALA A 7 -23.75 -5.31 11.76
CA ALA A 7 -22.46 -4.82 12.22
C ALA A 7 -21.63 -4.42 10.99
N ILE A 8 -21.69 -3.14 10.60
CA ILE A 8 -20.70 -2.56 9.70
C ILE A 8 -19.42 -2.46 10.53
N SER A 9 -18.57 -3.48 10.43
CA SER A 9 -17.23 -3.47 10.99
C SER A 9 -16.41 -2.44 10.21
N TYR A 10 -16.33 -1.22 10.73
CA TYR A 10 -15.39 -0.21 10.24
C TYR A 10 -13.97 -0.67 10.57
N ARG A 11 -13.31 -1.37 9.63
CA ARG A 11 -11.89 -1.66 9.78
C ARG A 11 -11.11 -0.35 9.67
N LYS A 12 -10.41 -0.01 10.76
CA LYS A 12 -9.49 1.12 10.85
C LYS A 12 -8.52 1.06 9.66
N LYS A 13 -8.35 2.14 8.89
CA LYS A 13 -7.51 2.18 7.67
C LYS A 13 -6.11 2.75 7.95
N GLU A 14 -5.47 2.34 9.05
CA GLU A 14 -4.18 2.91 9.47
C GLU A 14 -3.10 2.75 8.41
N LEU A 15 -2.90 1.54 7.90
CA LEU A 15 -1.85 1.27 6.92
C LEU A 15 -2.08 2.04 5.62
N THR A 16 -3.30 2.02 5.07
CA THR A 16 -3.63 2.73 3.83
C THR A 16 -3.40 4.23 3.99
N ASN A 17 -3.88 4.83 5.08
CA ASN A 17 -3.69 6.26 5.33
C ASN A 17 -2.20 6.63 5.46
N ALA A 18 -1.41 5.81 6.18
CA ALA A 18 0.02 6.05 6.33
C ALA A 18 0.76 5.98 4.98
N VAL A 19 0.38 5.05 4.10
CA VAL A 19 0.91 4.92 2.75
C VAL A 19 0.55 6.13 1.89
N GLU A 20 -0.72 6.51 1.82
CA GLU A 20 -1.19 7.63 0.99
C GLU A 20 -0.53 8.96 1.39
N LEU A 21 -0.45 9.23 2.71
CA LEU A 21 0.22 10.42 3.23
C LEU A 21 1.73 10.41 2.92
N SER A 22 2.40 9.26 3.08
CA SER A 22 3.84 9.15 2.81
C SER A 22 4.16 9.36 1.33
N ILE A 23 3.34 8.82 0.44
CA ILE A 23 3.47 9.06 -1.01
C ILE A 23 3.29 10.56 -1.30
N LYS A 24 2.26 11.18 -0.73
CA LYS A 24 1.98 12.61 -0.93
C LYS A 24 3.12 13.49 -0.45
N GLU A 25 3.68 13.20 0.73
CA GLU A 25 4.79 13.96 1.30
C GLU A 25 6.09 13.82 0.50
N VAL A 26 6.46 12.61 0.07
CA VAL A 26 7.77 12.36 -0.55
C VAL A 26 7.80 12.80 -2.02
N ILE A 27 6.70 12.58 -2.77
CA ILE A 27 6.68 12.81 -4.22
C ILE A 27 5.55 13.73 -4.69
N GLY A 28 4.73 14.26 -3.79
CA GLY A 28 3.74 15.31 -4.11
C GLY A 28 2.45 14.84 -4.79
N ILE A 29 2.32 13.54 -5.09
CA ILE A 29 1.16 12.99 -5.81
C ILE A 29 0.13 12.37 -4.85
N ASN A 30 -1.14 12.37 -5.25
CA ASN A 30 -2.16 11.56 -4.57
C ASN A 30 -2.12 10.16 -5.20
N SER A 31 -1.93 9.12 -4.38
CA SER A 31 -1.98 7.74 -4.86
C SER A 31 -3.40 7.29 -5.19
N ILE A 32 -3.50 6.31 -6.08
CA ILE A 32 -4.76 5.65 -6.45
C ILE A 32 -4.73 4.26 -5.84
N SER A 33 -5.72 3.92 -5.02
CA SER A 33 -5.93 2.54 -4.58
C SER A 33 -6.49 1.71 -5.73
N SER A 34 -5.85 0.58 -6.05
CA SER A 34 -6.29 -0.34 -7.11
C SER A 34 -6.23 -1.78 -6.61
N THR A 35 -7.11 -2.62 -7.17
CA THR A 35 -7.11 -4.08 -7.03
C THR A 35 -6.93 -4.75 -8.39
N ASP A 36 -6.48 -4.01 -9.40
CA ASP A 36 -6.29 -4.50 -10.75
C ASP A 36 -5.02 -5.35 -10.87
N GLY A 37 -4.92 -6.13 -11.95
CA GLY A 37 -3.77 -6.96 -12.24
C GLY A 37 -3.88 -8.38 -11.68
N GLY A 38 -2.74 -8.94 -11.27
CA GLY A 38 -2.63 -10.31 -10.74
C GLY A 38 -2.86 -10.38 -9.23
N THR A 39 -2.22 -11.35 -8.58
CA THR A 39 -2.20 -11.50 -7.12
C THR A 39 -0.77 -11.56 -6.62
N SER A 40 -0.56 -11.25 -5.33
CA SER A 40 0.70 -11.44 -4.63
C SER A 40 0.54 -12.46 -3.49
N ASP A 41 1.61 -12.66 -2.74
CA ASP A 41 1.58 -13.45 -1.50
C ASP A 41 0.84 -12.74 -0.35
N GLY A 42 0.39 -11.49 -0.55
CA GLY A 42 -0.57 -10.82 0.32
C GLY A 42 -1.84 -11.64 0.57
N ARG A 43 -2.24 -12.51 -0.37
CA ARG A 43 -3.38 -13.44 -0.20
C ARG A 43 -3.20 -14.43 0.96
N PHE A 44 -1.96 -14.72 1.36
CA PHE A 44 -1.67 -15.59 2.50
C PHE A 44 -1.55 -14.81 3.81
N VAL A 45 -1.18 -13.53 3.74
CA VAL A 45 -1.05 -12.65 4.91
C VAL A 45 -2.41 -12.10 5.34
N ALA A 46 -3.28 -11.71 4.41
CA ALA A 46 -4.57 -11.10 4.72
C ALA A 46 -5.48 -11.95 5.65
N PRO A 47 -5.54 -13.29 5.55
CA PRO A 47 -6.32 -14.13 6.47
C PRO A 47 -5.87 -14.06 7.94
N THR A 48 -4.66 -13.56 8.24
CA THR A 48 -4.18 -13.38 9.62
C THR A 48 -4.87 -12.22 10.35
N GLY A 49 -5.63 -11.39 9.64
CA GLY A 49 -6.23 -10.17 10.16
C GLY A 49 -5.36 -8.93 9.98
N ALA A 50 -4.13 -9.08 9.47
CA ALA A 50 -3.26 -7.96 9.13
C ALA A 50 -3.85 -7.07 8.02
N GLN A 51 -3.56 -5.77 8.08
CA GLN A 51 -3.75 -4.89 6.94
C GLN A 51 -2.64 -5.14 5.92
N VAL A 52 -3.01 -5.24 4.64
CA VAL A 52 -2.06 -5.52 3.56
C VAL A 52 -2.23 -4.47 2.47
N VAL A 53 -1.11 -3.88 2.06
CA VAL A 53 -1.00 -2.94 0.93
C VAL A 53 0.23 -3.35 0.12
N GLU A 54 0.10 -3.34 -1.19
CA GLU A 54 1.23 -3.51 -2.11
C GLU A 54 1.66 -2.13 -2.61
N LEU A 55 2.96 -1.86 -2.51
CA LEU A 55 3.57 -0.62 -2.96
C LEU A 55 4.96 -0.94 -3.52
N GLY A 56 5.24 -0.48 -4.74
CA GLY A 56 6.52 -0.71 -5.41
C GLY A 56 6.74 0.26 -6.58
N PRO A 57 7.87 0.12 -7.30
CA PRO A 57 8.14 0.90 -8.50
C PRO A 57 7.23 0.47 -9.66
N GLY A 58 7.35 1.16 -10.81
CA GLY A 58 6.57 0.82 -12.00
C GLY A 58 6.78 -0.63 -12.44
N ASN A 59 5.69 -1.33 -12.77
CA ASN A 59 5.68 -2.75 -13.15
C ASN A 59 5.72 -3.00 -14.67
N ALA A 60 5.95 -1.97 -15.49
CA ALA A 60 5.78 -2.06 -16.95
C ALA A 60 6.70 -3.09 -17.64
N SER A 61 7.88 -3.34 -17.07
CA SER A 61 8.91 -4.23 -17.64
C SER A 61 9.08 -5.56 -16.90
N ILE A 62 8.30 -5.85 -15.84
CA ILE A 62 8.48 -7.09 -15.08
C ILE A 62 8.27 -8.30 -16.00
N HIS A 63 9.09 -9.33 -15.85
CA HIS A 63 9.04 -10.55 -16.66
C HIS A 63 9.20 -10.33 -18.19
N LYS A 64 9.84 -9.22 -18.61
CA LYS A 64 10.16 -8.94 -20.01
C LYS A 64 11.68 -8.84 -20.19
N ILE A 65 12.14 -8.95 -21.43
CA ILE A 65 13.53 -8.65 -21.76
C ILE A 65 13.84 -7.18 -21.41
N ASN A 66 15.09 -6.91 -20.99
CA ASN A 66 15.52 -5.57 -20.56
C ASN A 66 14.69 -5.00 -19.39
N GLU A 67 14.33 -5.84 -18.43
CA GLU A 67 13.72 -5.41 -17.17
C GLU A 67 14.59 -4.36 -16.49
N SER A 68 13.98 -3.23 -16.12
CA SER A 68 14.70 -2.10 -15.55
C SER A 68 13.82 -1.27 -14.64
N VAL A 69 14.45 -0.47 -13.80
CA VAL A 69 13.79 0.46 -12.88
C VAL A 69 14.54 1.78 -12.87
N ARG A 70 13.83 2.89 -12.74
CA ARG A 70 14.47 4.20 -12.58
C ARG A 70 15.11 4.28 -11.20
N ILE A 71 16.40 4.61 -11.14
CA ILE A 71 17.14 4.79 -9.86
C ILE A 71 16.40 5.76 -8.94
N LYS A 72 15.84 6.84 -9.51
CA LYS A 72 15.09 7.83 -8.74
C LYS A 72 13.85 7.26 -8.05
N ASP A 73 13.17 6.29 -8.68
CA ASP A 73 12.00 5.66 -8.08
C ASP A 73 12.41 4.81 -6.87
N LEU A 74 13.58 4.17 -6.90
CA LEU A 74 14.10 3.43 -5.75
C LEU A 74 14.46 4.36 -4.57
N GLU A 75 15.09 5.50 -4.85
CA GLU A 75 15.38 6.51 -3.80
C GLU A 75 14.09 7.05 -3.15
N ASN A 76 13.08 7.33 -3.97
CA ASN A 76 11.80 7.81 -3.47
C ASN A 76 11.06 6.72 -2.69
N LEU A 77 11.07 5.48 -3.19
CA LEU A 77 10.44 4.34 -2.53
C LEU A 77 11.06 4.09 -1.14
N HIS A 78 12.39 4.19 -1.02
CA HIS A 78 13.07 4.13 0.26
C HIS A 78 12.54 5.19 1.24
N LYS A 79 12.47 6.46 0.82
CA LYS A 79 11.95 7.56 1.65
C LYS A 79 10.48 7.34 2.04
N ILE A 80 9.67 6.80 1.14
CA ILE A 80 8.26 6.48 1.42
C ILE A 80 8.16 5.40 2.48
N TYR A 81 8.92 4.30 2.36
CA TYR A 81 8.92 3.25 3.40
C TYR A 81 9.37 3.76 4.76
N VAL A 82 10.41 4.60 4.82
CA VAL A 82 10.84 5.23 6.08
C VAL A 82 9.73 6.11 6.67
N SER A 83 9.03 6.90 5.86
CA SER A 83 7.91 7.72 6.33
C SER A 83 6.73 6.88 6.84
N ILE A 84 6.41 5.76 6.17
CA ILE A 84 5.37 4.82 6.61
C ILE A 84 5.72 4.23 7.98
N LEU A 85 6.96 3.75 8.15
CA LEU A 85 7.43 3.19 9.42
C LEU A 85 7.35 4.24 10.53
N ALA A 86 7.81 5.46 10.29
CA ALA A 86 7.74 6.55 11.27
C ALA A 86 6.29 6.86 11.68
N LYS A 87 5.35 6.87 10.74
CA LYS A 87 3.93 7.13 11.02
C LYS A 87 3.23 6.02 11.80
N LEU A 88 3.66 4.77 11.64
CA LEU A 88 3.02 3.62 12.28
C LEU A 88 3.67 3.22 13.61
N LEU A 89 4.97 3.47 13.78
CA LEU A 89 5.74 2.96 14.92
C LEU A 89 6.17 4.03 15.93
N ASN A 90 6.11 5.31 15.58
CA ASN A 90 6.46 6.41 16.48
C ASN A 90 5.22 7.09 17.09
N ALA A 91 4.11 6.36 17.22
CA ALA A 91 2.86 6.84 17.84
C ALA A 91 2.86 6.64 19.36
#